data_AF-A0A7K0TC32-F1
#
_entry.id   AF-A0A7K0TC32-F1
#
_cell.length_a   1.000
_cell.length_b   1.000
_cell.length_c   1.000
_cell.angle_alpha   90.00
_cell.angle_beta   90.00
_cell.angle_gamma   90.00
#
_symmetry.space_group_name_H-M   'P 1'
#
loop_
_entity.id
_entity.type
_entity.pdbx_description
1 polymer ?
#
loop_
_entity_poly.entity_id
_entity_poly.type
_entity_poly.pdbx_seq_one_letter_code
_entity_poly.pdbx_strand_id
1 'polypeptide(L)'
;IRCGLFDELNAVELLSIVSCMIFESRSAENLAPKMPSPKVSSALTEVIAIWAQLEEIETQYGVKTQREPDAGFCWIAYKWASGGSLQSVLKGSDMSVGDFVRSTKQLIDLLNQIAGASQKLRPVCKDAVKRIDRGVVAYLMGEV
;
A
#
# COMPACT_ATOMS: atom_id res chain seq x y z
N ILE A 1 -10.81 4.29 -6.92
CA ILE A 1 -10.55 5.00 -8.22
C ILE A 1 -11.75 5.82 -8.66
N ARG A 2 -12.90 5.22 -8.98
CA ARG A 2 -14.07 5.97 -9.51
C ARG A 2 -14.57 7.08 -8.58
N CYS A 3 -14.43 6.92 -7.27
CA CYS A 3 -14.80 7.93 -6.28
C CYS A 3 -13.81 9.12 -6.19
N GLY A 4 -12.74 9.15 -6.98
CA GLY A 4 -11.77 10.26 -6.99
C GLY A 4 -10.85 10.36 -5.76
N LEU A 5 -10.96 9.44 -4.78
CA LEU A 5 -10.22 9.49 -3.50
C LEU A 5 -8.69 9.59 -3.63
N PHE A 6 -8.13 9.19 -4.76
CA PHE A 6 -6.69 9.14 -4.98
C PHE A 6 -6.15 10.32 -5.80
N ASP A 7 -7.03 11.20 -6.28
CA ASP A 7 -6.70 12.18 -7.32
C ASP A 7 -5.76 13.29 -6.83
N GLU A 8 -5.82 13.62 -5.54
CA GLU A 8 -5.03 14.69 -4.90
C GLU A 8 -3.84 14.17 -4.08
N LEU A 9 -3.57 12.86 -4.15
CA LEU A 9 -2.48 12.23 -3.44
C LEU A 9 -1.19 12.30 -4.26
N ASN A 10 -0.08 12.63 -3.61
CA ASN A 10 1.22 12.48 -4.25
C ASN A 10 1.63 10.99 -4.30
N ALA A 11 2.73 10.70 -5.00
CA ALA A 11 3.21 9.33 -5.20
C ALA A 11 3.43 8.55 -3.89
N VAL A 12 4.04 9.19 -2.89
CA VAL A 12 4.35 8.59 -1.59
C VAL A 12 3.06 8.34 -0.80
N GLU A 13 2.11 9.27 -0.84
CA GLU A 13 0.81 9.12 -0.18
C GLU A 13 -0.03 8.01 -0.83
N LEU A 14 -0.06 7.97 -2.17
CA LEU A 14 -0.80 6.97 -2.93
C LEU A 14 -0.28 5.55 -2.63
N LEU A 15 1.03 5.31 -2.75
CA LEU A 15 1.59 3.98 -2.51
C LEU A 15 1.42 3.53 -1.06
N SER A 16 1.41 4.45 -0.10
CA SER A 16 1.14 4.12 1.31
C SER A 16 -0.26 3.56 1.49
N ILE A 17 -1.28 4.18 0.90
CA ILE A 17 -2.66 3.67 0.99
C ILE A 17 -2.82 2.36 0.21
N VAL A 18 -2.29 2.30 -1.00
CA VAL A 18 -2.38 1.11 -1.86
C VAL A 18 -1.68 -0.09 -1.22
N SER A 19 -0.63 0.14 -0.43
CA SER A 19 0.02 -0.91 0.34
C SER A 19 -0.90 -1.62 1.32
N CYS A 20 -1.95 -0.94 1.82
CA CYS A 20 -2.91 -1.54 2.74
C CYS A 20 -3.80 -2.61 2.08
N MET A 21 -3.89 -2.62 0.75
CA MET A 21 -4.74 -3.55 0.00
C MET A 21 -4.06 -4.89 -0.26
N ILE A 22 -2.72 -4.97 -0.10
CA ILE A 22 -1.92 -6.16 -0.43
C ILE A 22 -1.27 -6.81 0.79
N PHE A 23 -1.28 -6.11 1.92
CA PHE A 23 -0.56 -6.54 3.11
C PHE A 23 -1.42 -7.39 4.03
N GLU A 24 -0.77 -8.27 4.78
CA GLU A 24 -1.37 -9.07 5.82
C GLU A 24 -0.40 -9.16 7.00
N SER A 25 -0.78 -8.53 8.10
CA SER A 25 -0.04 -8.60 9.36
C SER A 25 -0.12 -10.02 9.93
N ARG A 26 1.04 -10.57 10.33
CA ARG A 26 1.13 -11.91 10.91
C ARG A 26 0.62 -11.99 12.35
N SER A 27 0.52 -10.85 13.04
CA SER A 27 0.17 -10.78 14.45
C SER A 27 -1.02 -9.86 14.66
N ALA A 28 -1.93 -10.25 15.56
CA ALA A 28 -3.09 -9.48 15.96
C ALA A 28 -2.78 -8.48 17.10
N GLU A 29 -1.50 -8.25 17.43
CA GLU A 29 -1.15 -7.21 18.39
C GLU A 29 -1.57 -5.85 17.84
N ASN A 30 -2.66 -5.33 18.42
CA ASN A 30 -3.34 -4.08 18.16
C ASN A 30 -2.47 -2.84 18.48
N LEU A 31 -1.28 -2.74 17.92
CA LEU A 31 -0.59 -1.46 17.83
C LEU A 31 -1.15 -0.74 16.61
N ALA A 32 -1.95 0.31 16.85
CA ALA A 32 -2.46 1.16 15.80
C ALA A 32 -1.28 1.61 14.91
N PRO A 33 -1.27 1.23 13.62
CA PRO A 33 -0.14 1.51 12.75
C PRO A 33 0.09 3.00 12.64
N LYS A 34 1.36 3.42 12.69
CA LYS A 34 1.71 4.83 12.59
C LYS A 34 1.31 5.38 11.23
N MET A 35 0.38 6.33 11.19
CA MET A 35 -0.05 6.91 9.93
C MET A 35 0.93 7.98 9.42
N PRO A 36 1.25 7.99 8.11
CA PRO A 36 2.29 8.89 7.60
C PRO A 36 1.94 10.37 7.54
N SER A 37 0.68 10.70 7.22
CA SER A 37 0.21 12.08 7.11
C SER A 37 -1.31 12.13 7.34
N PRO A 38 -1.88 13.30 7.69
CA PRO A 38 -3.32 13.47 7.81
C PRO A 38 -4.09 13.14 6.52
N LYS A 39 -3.49 13.41 5.35
CA LYS A 39 -4.07 13.05 4.04
C LYS A 39 -4.16 11.54 3.87
N VAL A 40 -3.10 10.81 4.22
CA VAL A 40 -3.09 9.34 4.16
C VAL A 40 -4.11 8.76 5.14
N SER A 41 -4.19 9.30 6.37
CA SER A 41 -5.21 8.88 7.35
C SER A 41 -6.63 9.08 6.82
N SER A 42 -6.95 10.29 6.34
CA SER A 42 -8.29 10.63 5.85
C SER A 42 -8.68 9.76 4.65
N ALA A 43 -7.79 9.61 3.67
CA ALA A 43 -8.08 8.79 2.49
C ALA A 43 -8.16 7.29 2.83
N LEU A 44 -7.40 6.78 3.79
CA LEU A 44 -7.55 5.40 4.27
C LEU A 44 -8.89 5.19 4.98
N THR A 45 -9.36 6.16 5.78
CA THR A 45 -10.69 6.10 6.40
C THR A 45 -11.79 5.97 5.34
N GLU A 46 -11.71 6.74 4.26
CA GLU A 46 -12.66 6.63 3.13
C GLU A 46 -12.55 5.28 2.41
N VAL A 47 -11.35 4.72 2.26
CA VAL A 47 -11.15 3.39 1.69
C VAL A 47 -11.79 2.31 2.57
N ILE A 48 -11.61 2.38 3.89
CA ILE A 48 -12.23 1.45 4.85
C ILE A 48 -13.75 1.58 4.83
N ALA A 49 -14.30 2.80 4.72
CA ALA A 49 -15.74 3.02 4.60
C ALA A 49 -16.33 2.39 3.32
N ILE A 50 -15.61 2.48 2.20
CA ILE A 50 -16.02 1.80 0.95
C ILE A 50 -15.91 0.28 1.11
N TRP A 51 -14.85 -0.23 1.73
CA TRP A 51 -14.71 -1.66 1.99
C TRP A 51 -15.87 -2.20 2.84
N ALA A 52 -16.24 -1.51 3.92
CA ALA A 52 -17.36 -1.91 4.78
C ALA A 52 -18.70 -1.95 4.02
N GLN A 53 -18.95 -0.95 3.14
CA GLN A 53 -20.13 -0.96 2.26
C GLN A 53 -20.12 -2.13 1.28
N LEU A 54 -18.94 -2.49 0.74
CA LEU A 54 -18.81 -3.64 -0.15
C LEU A 54 -19.04 -4.95 0.63
N GLU A 55 -18.48 -5.08 1.83
CA GLU A 55 -18.64 -6.25 2.68
C GLU A 55 -20.12 -6.47 3.06
N GLU A 56 -20.85 -5.41 3.37
CA GLU A 56 -22.29 -5.47 3.65
C GLU A 56 -23.08 -6.02 2.47
N ILE A 57 -22.79 -5.53 1.26
CA ILE A 57 -23.43 -6.01 0.02
C ILE A 57 -23.02 -7.46 -0.26
N GLU A 58 -21.74 -7.80 -0.20
CA GLU A 58 -21.24 -9.16 -0.43
C GLU A 58 -21.91 -10.16 0.52
N THR A 59 -22.05 -9.78 1.81
CA THR A 59 -22.72 -10.58 2.84
C THR A 59 -24.20 -10.75 2.53
N GLN A 60 -24.89 -9.67 2.16
CA GLN A 60 -26.32 -9.71 1.81
C GLN A 60 -26.61 -10.69 0.67
N TYR A 61 -25.72 -10.79 -0.32
CA TYR A 61 -25.86 -11.67 -1.47
C TYR A 61 -25.16 -13.03 -1.30
N GLY A 62 -24.59 -13.32 -0.14
CA GLY A 62 -23.92 -14.60 0.15
C GLY A 62 -22.63 -14.83 -0.66
N VAL A 63 -21.96 -13.76 -1.09
CA VAL A 63 -20.68 -13.80 -1.81
C VAL A 63 -19.53 -13.82 -0.81
N LYS A 64 -18.43 -14.50 -1.17
CA LYS A 64 -17.20 -14.46 -0.36
C LYS A 64 -16.68 -13.03 -0.27
N THR A 65 -16.56 -12.52 0.96
CA THR A 65 -16.11 -11.15 1.21
C THR A 65 -14.62 -10.95 0.95
N GLN A 66 -14.24 -9.72 0.61
CA GLN A 66 -12.84 -9.31 0.57
C GLN A 66 -12.30 -9.06 1.98
N ARG A 67 -11.00 -9.25 2.17
CA ARG A 67 -10.33 -8.92 3.43
C ARG A 67 -10.31 -7.41 3.66
N GLU A 68 -10.40 -7.01 4.94
CA GLU A 68 -10.17 -5.64 5.38
C GLU A 68 -8.77 -5.12 4.98
N PRO A 69 -8.65 -3.85 4.53
CA PRO A 69 -7.36 -3.21 4.30
C PRO A 69 -6.48 -3.18 5.57
N ASP A 70 -5.25 -3.64 5.48
CA ASP A 70 -4.30 -3.74 6.60
C ASP A 70 -3.20 -2.67 6.51
N ALA A 71 -3.17 -1.73 7.46
CA ALA A 71 -2.22 -0.63 7.45
C ALA A 71 -0.79 -0.96 7.98
N GLY A 72 -0.49 -2.23 8.29
CA GLY A 72 0.80 -2.67 8.85
C GLY A 72 2.02 -2.33 7.98
N PHE A 73 1.87 -2.25 6.65
CA PHE A 73 2.96 -1.89 5.73
C PHE A 73 2.97 -0.39 5.35
N CYS A 74 1.92 0.36 5.68
CA CYS A 74 1.70 1.74 5.22
C CYS A 74 2.87 2.69 5.58
N TRP A 75 3.31 2.67 6.84
CA TRP A 75 4.44 3.48 7.30
C TRP A 75 5.78 3.04 6.73
N ILE A 76 5.98 1.73 6.56
CA ILE A 76 7.22 1.18 6.02
C ILE A 76 7.36 1.58 4.54
N ALA A 77 6.29 1.41 3.76
CA ALA A 77 6.21 1.85 2.37
C ALA A 77 6.46 3.36 2.23
N TYR A 78 5.85 4.17 3.10
CA TYR A 78 6.07 5.63 3.14
C TYR A 78 7.54 5.99 3.36
N LYS A 79 8.17 5.46 4.41
CA LYS A 79 9.57 5.74 4.74
C LYS A 79 10.50 5.29 3.61
N TRP A 80 10.21 4.14 3.00
CA TRP A 80 10.99 3.63 1.88
C TRP A 80 10.88 4.53 0.66
N ALA A 81 9.67 4.91 0.24
CA ALA A 81 9.50 5.84 -0.87
C ALA A 81 10.05 7.25 -0.61
N SER A 82 10.20 7.62 0.66
CA SER A 82 10.83 8.87 1.10
C SER A 82 12.37 8.81 1.15
N GLY A 83 12.98 7.68 0.75
CA GLY A 83 14.44 7.53 0.66
C GLY A 83 15.11 6.89 1.88
N GLY A 84 14.34 6.38 2.85
CA GLY A 84 14.89 5.69 4.03
C GLY A 84 15.73 4.44 3.68
N SER A 85 16.76 4.13 4.47
CA SER A 85 17.51 2.88 4.32
C SER A 85 16.68 1.67 4.77
N LEU A 86 17.02 0.46 4.28
CA LEU A 86 16.31 -0.77 4.65
C LEU A 86 16.28 -0.97 6.18
N GLN A 87 17.43 -0.75 6.84
CA GLN A 87 17.58 -0.86 8.28
C GLN A 87 16.69 0.16 9.01
N SER A 88 16.56 1.38 8.48
CA SER A 88 15.71 2.43 9.05
C SER A 88 14.22 2.15 8.87
N VAL A 89 13.81 1.60 7.72
CA VAL A 89 12.39 1.32 7.47
C VAL A 89 11.88 0.14 8.28
N LEU A 90 12.72 -0.88 8.51
CA LEU A 90 12.38 -2.06 9.32
C LEU A 90 12.61 -1.89 10.82
N LYS A 91 13.24 -0.78 11.26
CA LYS A 91 13.48 -0.53 12.68
C LYS A 91 12.17 -0.53 13.46
N GLY A 92 12.05 -1.44 14.43
CA GLY A 92 10.87 -1.59 15.29
C GLY A 92 9.69 -2.31 14.62
N SER A 93 9.93 -3.00 13.51
CA SER A 93 8.95 -3.87 12.84
C SER A 93 9.40 -5.32 12.93
N ASP A 94 8.44 -6.24 13.04
CA ASP A 94 8.68 -7.69 12.95
C ASP A 94 8.81 -8.20 11.51
N MET A 95 8.75 -7.29 10.52
CA MET A 95 8.87 -7.63 9.10
C MET A 95 10.30 -8.07 8.76
N SER A 96 10.42 -9.28 8.21
CA SER A 96 11.69 -9.76 7.66
C SER A 96 12.07 -9.02 6.37
N VAL A 97 13.36 -9.03 5.99
CA VAL A 97 13.81 -8.47 4.71
C VAL A 97 13.14 -9.16 3.52
N GLY A 98 12.91 -10.48 3.60
CA GLY A 98 12.24 -11.24 2.55
C GLY A 98 10.77 -10.82 2.39
N ASP A 99 10.04 -10.67 3.51
CA ASP A 99 8.66 -10.19 3.49
C ASP A 99 8.58 -8.75 2.97
N PHE A 100 9.55 -7.90 3.32
CA PHE A 100 9.66 -6.53 2.80
C PHE A 100 9.82 -6.50 1.27
N VAL A 101 10.76 -7.28 0.73
CA VAL A 101 10.98 -7.34 -0.73
C VAL A 101 9.74 -7.89 -1.42
N ARG A 102 9.12 -8.95 -0.88
CA ARG A 102 7.88 -9.52 -1.42
C ARG A 102 6.74 -8.50 -1.45
N SER A 103 6.48 -7.83 -0.32
CA SER A 103 5.42 -6.83 -0.20
C SER A 103 5.66 -5.63 -1.12
N THR A 104 6.92 -5.23 -1.28
CA THR A 104 7.28 -4.13 -2.21
C THR A 104 7.04 -4.53 -3.67
N LYS A 105 7.35 -5.78 -4.07
CA LYS A 105 7.04 -6.29 -5.41
C LYS A 105 5.54 -6.32 -5.69
N GLN A 106 4.74 -6.83 -4.73
CA GLN A 106 3.28 -6.81 -4.83
C GLN A 106 2.72 -5.38 -4.95
N LEU A 107 3.30 -4.42 -4.23
CA LEU A 107 2.94 -3.01 -4.32
C LEU A 107 3.28 -2.42 -5.70
N ILE A 108 4.45 -2.74 -6.27
CA ILE A 108 4.83 -2.34 -7.64
C ILE A 108 3.81 -2.88 -8.66
N ASP A 109 3.46 -4.17 -8.55
CA ASP A 109 2.49 -4.81 -9.43
C ASP A 109 1.12 -4.13 -9.36
N LEU A 110 0.62 -3.86 -8.15
CA LEU A 110 -0.67 -3.18 -7.98
C LEU A 110 -0.64 -1.73 -8.49
N LEU A 111 0.45 -1.00 -8.29
CA LEU A 111 0.61 0.36 -8.84
C LEU A 111 0.60 0.34 -10.38
N ASN A 112 1.22 -0.67 -11.01
CA ASN A 112 1.17 -0.85 -12.46
C ASN A 112 -0.24 -1.17 -12.96
N GLN A 113 -1.00 -2.00 -12.22
CA GLN A 113 -2.40 -2.29 -12.54
C GLN A 113 -3.28 -1.03 -12.44
N ILE A 114 -3.11 -0.21 -11.39
CA ILE A 114 -3.82 1.08 -11.25
C ILE A 114 -3.45 2.03 -12.40
N ALA A 115 -2.18 2.08 -12.78
CA ALA A 115 -1.70 2.89 -13.91
C ALA A 115 -2.28 2.43 -15.27
N GLY A 116 -2.54 1.13 -15.42
CA GLY A 116 -3.24 0.55 -16.56
C GLY A 116 -4.73 0.94 -16.56
N ALA A 117 -5.39 0.84 -15.41
CA ALA A 117 -6.82 1.08 -15.25
C ALA A 117 -7.23 2.56 -15.26
N SER A 118 -6.34 3.49 -14.90
CA SER A 118 -6.64 4.92 -14.84
C SER A 118 -5.56 5.77 -15.51
N GLN A 119 -5.91 6.41 -16.63
CA GLN A 119 -5.00 7.36 -17.29
C GLN A 119 -4.66 8.56 -16.39
N LYS A 120 -5.60 9.00 -15.55
CA LYS A 120 -5.41 10.10 -14.59
C LYS A 120 -4.37 9.75 -13.53
N LEU A 121 -4.42 8.53 -12.97
CA LEU A 121 -3.49 8.10 -11.92
C LEU A 121 -2.16 7.57 -12.47
N ARG A 122 -2.07 7.27 -13.77
CA ARG A 122 -0.87 6.70 -14.40
C ARG A 122 0.43 7.48 -14.10
N PRO A 123 0.49 8.83 -14.18
CA PRO A 123 1.73 9.55 -13.90
C PRO A 123 2.18 9.38 -12.44
N VAL A 124 1.26 9.49 -11.48
CA VAL A 124 1.57 9.37 -10.05
C VAL A 124 1.93 7.94 -9.66
N CYS A 125 1.30 6.92 -10.26
CA CYS A 125 1.68 5.52 -10.07
C CYS A 125 3.09 5.24 -10.61
N LYS A 126 3.44 5.77 -11.79
CA LYS A 126 4.79 5.62 -12.35
C LYS A 126 5.86 6.29 -11.48
N ASP A 127 5.57 7.46 -10.90
CA ASP A 127 6.46 8.10 -9.93
C ASP A 127 6.60 7.26 -8.66
N ALA A 128 5.50 6.71 -8.15
CA ALA A 128 5.50 5.83 -6.98
C ALA A 128 6.39 4.60 -7.18
N VAL A 129 6.28 3.90 -8.31
CA VAL A 129 7.12 2.74 -8.64
C VAL A 129 8.60 3.11 -8.64
N LYS A 130 8.99 4.22 -9.30
CA LYS A 130 10.38 4.69 -9.35
C LYS A 130 10.98 4.94 -7.96
N ARG A 131 10.16 5.37 -6.99
CA ARG A 131 10.63 5.67 -5.62
C ARG A 131 10.92 4.42 -4.80
N ILE A 132 10.23 3.32 -5.08
CA ILE A 132 10.32 2.08 -4.30
C ILE A 132 11.14 0.98 -4.98
N ASP A 133 11.27 1.03 -6.30
CA ASP A 133 12.13 0.14 -7.08
C ASP A 133 13.60 0.60 -7.02
N ARG A 134 14.24 0.35 -5.87
CA ARG A 134 15.62 0.74 -5.60
C ARG A 134 16.32 -0.20 -4.62
N GLY A 135 17.63 -0.08 -4.48
CA GLY A 135 18.41 -0.83 -3.49
C GLY A 135 18.21 -2.35 -3.62
N VAL A 136 17.96 -3.03 -2.49
CA VAL A 136 17.73 -4.48 -2.46
C VAL A 136 16.56 -4.94 -3.34
N VAL A 137 15.56 -4.08 -3.52
CA VAL A 137 14.38 -4.39 -4.34
C VAL A 137 14.79 -4.47 -5.81
N ALA A 138 15.51 -3.46 -6.30
CA ALA A 138 15.98 -3.41 -7.68
C ALA A 138 17.04 -4.48 -7.98
N TYR A 139 17.95 -4.75 -7.04
CA TYR A 139 18.98 -5.80 -7.21
C TYR A 139 18.33 -7.17 -7.43
N LEU A 140 17.31 -7.52 -6.63
CA LEU A 140 16.56 -8.77 -6.75
C LEU A 140 15.47 -8.75 -7.85
N MET A 141 15.36 -7.66 -8.63
CA MET A 141 14.54 -7.58 -9.85
C MET A 141 15.37 -7.84 -11.12
N GLY A 142 16.68 -7.63 -11.07
CA GLY A 142 17.58 -7.86 -12.22
C GLY A 142 18.06 -9.32 -12.39
N GLU A 143 17.69 -10.23 -11.49
CA GLU A 143 18.05 -11.65 -11.52
C GLU A 143 16.91 -12.57 -12.02
N VAL A 144 15.96 -12.05 -12.82
CA VAL A 144 14.92 -12.86 -13.49
C VAL A 144 15.02 -12.77 -15.00
#